data_AF-A0A828REU8-F1
#
_entry.id   AF-A0A828REU8-F1
#
_cell.length_a   1.000
_cell.length_b   1.000
_cell.length_c   1.000
_cell.angle_alpha   90.00
_cell.angle_beta   90.00
_cell.angle_gamma   90.00
#
_symmetry.space_group_name_H-M   'P 1'
#
loop_
_entity.id
_entity.type
_entity.pdbx_description
1 polymer ?
#
loop_
_entity_poly.entity_id
_entity_poly.type
_entity_poly.pdbx_seq_one_letter_code
_entity_poly.pdbx_strand_id
1 'polypeptide(L)'
;MTKLVAFGDSIFAGWDGKENVSANQRIPELIGQHLGWQVTNVAIGGTKYDNSSNGFTAMVNKTDVSGFDYALVSYGVNNFSWPEALATVKQNAVNGFEALKRKNPNIKILLELPTEDFRQGSKTLYDVNDAFWNQNQLDDMLIDVAKQEGLEYYDWRPDPLITYENANQTLGDGNTGVHPTKATMRAIAQRLAEKFKQMAGGTVQPSPPPHIDPPHDNPPKTDKPENKPQPPVVKTVDELRLDRLADLFGIGTNVSNGINRTLNKINELYSQMHNLMGTDSKQVQATLIAPDNALTRPLRNYVLLSFFNLEREVNELISLCNSNWLCDPETGAKTSLLRLLRVDSLATDAHYKDTVNYNWYLIENKLNTLIGYINKILKGE
;
A
#
# COMPACT_ATOMS: atom_id res chain seq x y z
N MET A 1 -6.23 -2.14 36.72
CA MET A 1 -5.26 -2.84 35.86
C MET A 1 -5.84 -2.87 34.47
N THR A 2 -5.10 -2.43 33.47
CA THR A 2 -5.56 -2.39 32.08
C THR A 2 -5.67 -3.80 31.51
N LYS A 3 -6.75 -4.06 30.75
CA LYS A 3 -7.05 -5.36 30.16
C LYS A 3 -7.07 -5.29 28.63
N LEU A 4 -6.34 -6.22 28.01
CA LEU A 4 -6.25 -6.41 26.56
C LEU A 4 -6.87 -7.76 26.17
N VAL A 5 -7.81 -7.75 25.23
CA VAL A 5 -8.26 -8.97 24.53
C VAL A 5 -7.60 -9.03 23.16
N ALA A 6 -7.04 -10.17 22.79
CA ALA A 6 -6.40 -10.36 21.49
C ALA A 6 -7.15 -11.40 20.65
N PHE A 7 -7.53 -11.00 19.45
CA PHE A 7 -8.12 -11.84 18.41
C PHE A 7 -7.11 -12.03 17.30
N GLY A 8 -6.98 -13.25 16.79
CA GLY A 8 -6.20 -13.48 15.60
C GLY A 8 -6.06 -14.94 15.24
N ASP A 9 -5.06 -15.22 14.40
CA ASP A 9 -4.85 -16.53 13.81
C ASP A 9 -3.70 -17.33 14.46
N SER A 10 -3.03 -18.21 13.70
CA SER A 10 -1.93 -19.04 14.17
C SER A 10 -0.74 -18.22 14.69
N ILE A 11 -0.53 -17.01 14.18
CA ILE A 11 0.57 -16.15 14.60
C ILE A 11 0.37 -15.72 16.06
N PHE A 12 -0.82 -15.24 16.40
CA PHE A 12 -1.15 -14.86 17.78
C PHE A 12 -1.45 -16.05 18.68
N ALA A 13 -1.92 -17.17 18.13
CA ALA A 13 -2.05 -18.43 18.87
C ALA A 13 -0.69 -19.00 19.30
N GLY A 14 0.40 -18.56 18.64
CA GLY A 14 1.78 -18.86 19.02
C GLY A 14 2.45 -19.95 18.20
N TRP A 15 1.99 -20.24 16.98
CA TRP A 15 2.73 -21.14 16.09
C TRP A 15 3.93 -20.41 15.51
N ASP A 16 5.14 -20.90 15.77
CA ASP A 16 6.39 -20.27 15.29
C ASP A 16 6.89 -20.80 13.95
N GLY A 17 6.08 -21.62 13.27
CA GLY A 17 6.44 -22.32 12.04
C GLY A 17 6.90 -23.76 12.28
N LYS A 18 7.21 -24.15 13.52
CA LYS A 18 7.66 -25.51 13.88
C LYS A 18 6.89 -26.11 15.03
N GLU A 19 6.57 -25.29 16.04
CA GLU A 19 5.85 -25.71 17.23
C GLU A 19 4.99 -24.57 17.79
N ASN A 20 4.09 -24.91 18.71
CA ASN A 20 3.42 -23.89 19.51
C ASN A 20 4.35 -23.43 20.63
N VAL A 21 4.62 -22.13 20.69
CA VAL A 21 5.39 -21.52 21.78
C VAL A 21 4.58 -21.49 23.08
N SER A 22 5.27 -21.41 24.22
CA SER A 22 4.60 -21.28 25.51
C SER A 22 3.82 -19.96 25.59
N ALA A 23 2.74 -19.92 26.38
CA ALA A 23 1.85 -18.76 26.43
C ALA A 23 2.58 -17.44 26.70
N ASN A 24 3.59 -17.44 27.58
CA ASN A 24 4.39 -16.25 27.89
C ASN A 24 5.36 -15.80 26.77
N GLN A 25 5.42 -16.50 25.64
CA GLN A 25 6.23 -16.17 24.48
C GLN A 25 5.39 -15.75 23.26
N ARG A 26 4.06 -15.77 23.37
CA ARG A 26 3.15 -15.33 22.31
C ARG A 26 3.10 -13.80 22.26
N ILE A 27 2.82 -13.26 21.07
CA ILE A 27 2.82 -11.81 20.83
C ILE A 27 1.89 -11.06 21.81
N PRO A 28 0.61 -11.44 22.00
CA PRO A 28 -0.27 -10.72 22.93
C PRO A 28 0.24 -10.73 24.37
N GLU A 29 0.68 -11.87 24.87
CA GLU A 29 1.20 -12.02 26.23
C GLU A 29 2.51 -11.26 26.44
N LEU A 30 3.38 -11.18 25.44
CA LEU A 30 4.59 -10.35 25.47
C LEU A 30 4.23 -8.86 25.54
N ILE A 31 3.22 -8.40 24.79
CA ILE A 31 2.68 -7.02 24.92
C ILE A 31 2.22 -6.77 26.36
N GLY A 32 1.47 -7.72 26.95
CA GLY A 32 1.03 -7.65 28.35
C GLY A 32 2.19 -7.51 29.33
N GLN A 33 3.25 -8.29 29.16
CA GLN A 33 4.46 -8.20 29.97
C GLN A 33 5.16 -6.84 29.82
N HIS A 34 5.28 -6.32 28.60
CA HIS A 34 5.90 -5.02 28.33
C HIS A 34 5.14 -3.85 28.95
N LEU A 35 3.81 -3.94 29.03
CA LEU A 35 2.94 -2.85 29.50
C LEU A 35 2.44 -3.05 30.94
N GLY A 36 2.65 -4.20 31.55
CA GLY A 36 2.04 -4.57 32.82
C GLY A 36 0.53 -4.75 32.73
N TRP A 37 0.01 -5.19 31.58
CA TRP A 37 -1.41 -5.37 31.30
C TRP A 37 -1.84 -6.83 31.46
N GLN A 38 -3.10 -7.03 31.83
CA GLN A 38 -3.70 -8.37 31.80
C GLN A 38 -4.16 -8.68 30.38
N VAL A 39 -3.76 -9.85 29.88
CA VAL A 39 -4.06 -10.27 28.50
C VAL A 39 -5.00 -11.47 28.50
N THR A 40 -6.00 -11.44 27.62
CA THR A 40 -6.81 -12.60 27.25
C THR A 40 -6.65 -12.85 25.75
N ASN A 41 -5.91 -13.89 25.40
CA ASN A 41 -5.64 -14.26 24.02
C ASN A 41 -6.64 -15.33 23.57
N VAL A 42 -7.50 -14.98 22.60
CA VAL A 42 -8.51 -15.89 22.03
C VAL A 42 -8.20 -16.25 20.57
N ALA A 43 -6.95 -16.05 20.13
CA ALA A 43 -6.52 -16.39 18.78
C ALA A 43 -6.55 -17.91 18.53
N ILE A 44 -6.88 -18.30 17.30
CA ILE A 44 -7.00 -19.71 16.89
C ILE A 44 -6.30 -19.90 15.55
N GLY A 45 -5.53 -20.98 15.41
CA GLY A 45 -4.86 -21.30 14.14
C GLY A 45 -5.80 -21.36 12.93
N GLY A 46 -5.38 -20.74 11.82
CA GLY A 46 -6.09 -20.83 10.54
C GLY A 46 -7.33 -19.95 10.40
N THR A 47 -7.71 -19.17 11.41
CA THR A 47 -8.86 -18.26 11.32
C THR A 47 -8.57 -17.04 10.44
N LYS A 48 -9.62 -16.41 9.93
CA LYS A 48 -9.54 -15.30 8.98
C LYS A 48 -10.79 -14.42 9.03
N TYR A 49 -10.86 -13.37 8.22
CA TYR A 49 -12.09 -12.61 8.01
C TYR A 49 -13.04 -13.40 7.10
N ASP A 50 -13.86 -14.26 7.70
CA ASP A 50 -14.88 -15.04 7.00
C ASP A 50 -16.15 -15.20 7.85
N ASN A 51 -17.13 -15.95 7.33
CA ASN A 51 -18.38 -16.27 8.00
C ASN A 51 -18.39 -17.65 8.68
N SER A 52 -17.22 -18.27 8.86
CA SER A 52 -17.11 -19.57 9.49
C SER A 52 -17.42 -19.48 10.99
N SER A 53 -17.60 -20.63 11.65
CA SER A 53 -17.83 -20.68 13.09
C SER A 53 -16.66 -20.15 13.93
N ASN A 54 -15.45 -20.03 13.34
CA ASN A 54 -14.27 -19.45 13.97
C ASN A 54 -13.79 -18.17 13.27
N GLY A 55 -14.56 -17.62 12.33
CA GLY A 55 -14.29 -16.32 11.72
C GLY A 55 -14.34 -15.19 12.74
N PHE A 56 -13.72 -14.05 12.44
CA PHE A 56 -13.57 -12.94 13.39
C PHE A 56 -14.88 -12.54 14.08
N THR A 57 -15.97 -12.36 13.32
CA THR A 57 -17.29 -12.02 13.89
C THR A 57 -17.80 -13.09 14.86
N ALA A 58 -17.63 -14.37 14.53
CA ALA A 58 -18.04 -15.48 15.40
C ALA A 58 -17.19 -15.52 16.68
N MET A 59 -15.89 -15.26 16.58
CA MET A 59 -14.99 -15.19 17.73
C MET A 59 -15.35 -14.05 18.68
N VAL A 60 -15.67 -12.87 18.15
CA VAL A 60 -16.18 -11.75 18.94
C VAL A 60 -17.48 -12.12 19.65
N ASN A 61 -18.40 -12.80 18.97
CA ASN A 61 -19.67 -13.21 19.56
C ASN A 61 -19.50 -14.21 20.70
N LYS A 62 -18.56 -15.16 20.57
CA LYS A 62 -18.22 -16.16 21.60
C LYS A 62 -17.45 -15.61 22.80
N THR A 63 -16.77 -14.48 22.64
CA THR A 63 -15.88 -13.93 23.67
C THR A 63 -16.60 -12.86 24.49
N ASP A 64 -16.62 -12.96 25.81
CA ASP A 64 -17.03 -11.83 26.65
C ASP A 64 -15.94 -10.76 26.63
N VAL A 65 -16.25 -9.62 26.02
CA VAL A 65 -15.35 -8.46 25.88
C VAL A 65 -15.72 -7.34 26.84
N SER A 66 -16.67 -7.57 27.74
CA SER A 66 -17.05 -6.60 28.76
C SER A 66 -15.89 -6.35 29.73
N GLY A 67 -15.65 -5.08 30.05
CA GLY A 67 -14.58 -4.68 30.97
C GLY A 67 -13.15 -4.77 30.42
N PHE A 68 -12.96 -5.04 29.12
CA PHE A 68 -11.67 -4.83 28.44
C PHE A 68 -11.52 -3.36 28.03
N ASP A 69 -10.30 -2.83 28.17
CA ASP A 69 -9.95 -1.47 27.77
C ASP A 69 -9.50 -1.42 26.31
N TYR A 70 -8.77 -2.45 25.87
CA TYR A 70 -8.20 -2.56 24.53
C TYR A 70 -8.54 -3.89 23.87
N ALA A 71 -8.66 -3.86 22.55
CA ALA A 71 -8.61 -5.04 21.70
C ALA A 71 -7.44 -4.94 20.71
N LEU A 72 -6.73 -6.06 20.53
CA LEU A 72 -5.78 -6.26 19.43
C LEU A 72 -6.40 -7.24 18.44
N VAL A 73 -6.42 -6.90 17.16
CA VAL A 73 -7.00 -7.74 16.10
C VAL A 73 -5.94 -7.95 15.02
N SER A 74 -5.62 -9.21 14.72
CA SER A 74 -4.68 -9.60 13.66
C SER A 74 -5.24 -10.78 12.87
N TYR A 75 -5.68 -10.50 11.64
CA TYR A 75 -6.09 -11.51 10.67
C TYR A 75 -5.74 -10.99 9.28
N GLY A 76 -5.68 -11.91 8.32
CA GLY A 76 -5.66 -11.55 6.90
C GLY A 76 -4.67 -12.39 6.09
N VAL A 77 -3.58 -12.86 6.67
CA VAL A 77 -2.64 -13.77 5.97
C VAL A 77 -3.35 -15.02 5.45
N ASN A 78 -4.31 -15.57 6.20
CA ASN A 78 -5.11 -16.71 5.75
C ASN A 78 -6.17 -16.35 4.71
N ASN A 79 -6.64 -15.09 4.67
CA ASN A 79 -7.44 -14.60 3.55
C ASN A 79 -6.57 -14.46 2.29
N PHE A 80 -5.29 -14.09 2.42
CA PHE A 80 -4.38 -14.00 1.26
C PHE A 80 -4.03 -15.38 0.70
N SER A 81 -3.65 -16.32 1.58
CA SER A 81 -3.24 -17.68 1.20
C SER A 81 -4.39 -18.60 0.77
N TRP A 82 -5.62 -18.38 1.26
CA TRP A 82 -6.81 -19.14 0.86
C TRP A 82 -7.97 -18.20 0.56
N PRO A 83 -7.93 -17.60 -0.64
CA PRO A 83 -8.65 -16.36 -0.88
C PRO A 83 -10.10 -16.54 -1.28
N GLU A 84 -10.85 -15.49 -0.95
CA GLU A 84 -12.18 -15.19 -1.43
C GLU A 84 -12.16 -13.79 -2.05
N ALA A 85 -13.29 -13.31 -2.60
CA ALA A 85 -13.34 -11.96 -3.15
C ALA A 85 -13.01 -10.91 -2.06
N LEU A 86 -12.13 -9.95 -2.38
CA LEU A 86 -11.66 -8.95 -1.42
C LEU A 86 -12.81 -8.14 -0.77
N ALA A 87 -13.90 -7.90 -1.51
CA ALA A 87 -15.11 -7.27 -0.97
C ALA A 87 -15.80 -8.11 0.11
N THR A 88 -15.73 -9.44 0.02
CA THR A 88 -16.29 -10.35 1.04
C THR A 88 -15.43 -10.31 2.30
N VAL A 89 -14.09 -10.34 2.13
CA VAL A 89 -13.13 -10.14 3.23
C VAL A 89 -13.41 -8.81 3.95
N LYS A 90 -13.58 -7.71 3.19
CA LYS A 90 -13.93 -6.38 3.72
C LYS A 90 -15.21 -6.43 4.57
N GLN A 91 -16.28 -6.98 4.03
CA GLN A 91 -17.56 -7.05 4.73
C GLN A 91 -17.44 -7.87 6.01
N ASN A 92 -16.71 -8.98 6.00
CA ASN A 92 -16.49 -9.82 7.18
C ASN A 92 -15.64 -9.12 8.25
N ALA A 93 -14.65 -8.33 7.84
CA ALA A 93 -13.88 -7.48 8.76
C ALA A 93 -14.77 -6.42 9.42
N VAL A 94 -15.54 -5.66 8.64
CA VAL A 94 -16.50 -4.65 9.13
C VAL A 94 -17.49 -5.26 10.11
N ASN A 95 -18.12 -6.39 9.76
CA ASN A 95 -19.06 -7.09 10.63
C ASN A 95 -18.46 -7.44 12.00
N GLY A 96 -17.20 -7.87 12.01
CA GLY A 96 -16.48 -8.23 13.24
C GLY A 96 -16.18 -7.01 14.12
N PHE A 97 -15.72 -5.91 13.52
CA PHE A 97 -15.48 -4.66 14.25
C PHE A 97 -16.76 -4.03 14.78
N GLU A 98 -17.84 -4.02 13.98
CA GLU A 98 -19.15 -3.57 14.45
C GLU A 98 -19.67 -4.44 15.60
N ALA A 99 -19.52 -5.76 15.52
CA ALA A 99 -19.89 -6.67 16.59
C ALA A 99 -19.08 -6.38 17.87
N LEU A 100 -17.78 -6.11 17.73
CA LEU A 100 -16.90 -5.82 18.87
C LEU A 100 -17.30 -4.52 19.56
N LYS A 101 -17.50 -3.45 18.78
CA LYS A 101 -17.97 -2.15 19.28
C LYS A 101 -19.37 -2.24 19.89
N ARG A 102 -20.26 -3.08 19.34
CA ARG A 102 -21.60 -3.30 19.90
C ARG A 102 -21.54 -3.97 21.28
N LYS A 103 -20.63 -4.93 21.47
CA LYS A 103 -20.46 -5.63 22.75
C LYS A 103 -19.70 -4.79 23.79
N ASN A 104 -18.80 -3.93 23.36
CA ASN A 104 -18.10 -2.99 24.23
C ASN A 104 -17.86 -1.65 23.51
N PRO A 105 -18.76 -0.66 23.66
CA PRO A 105 -18.66 0.63 22.95
C PRO A 105 -17.45 1.49 23.31
N ASN A 106 -16.81 1.23 24.45
CA ASN A 106 -15.67 2.01 24.94
C ASN A 106 -14.32 1.34 24.64
N ILE A 107 -14.31 0.16 24.02
CA ILE A 107 -13.07 -0.56 23.74
C ILE A 107 -12.24 0.19 22.69
N LYS A 108 -10.96 0.41 22.97
CA LYS A 108 -10.01 0.95 22.00
C LYS A 108 -9.44 -0.20 21.17
N ILE A 109 -9.56 -0.13 19.86
CA ILE A 109 -9.18 -1.22 18.97
C ILE A 109 -7.91 -0.83 18.22
N LEU A 110 -6.91 -1.71 18.27
CA LEU A 110 -5.75 -1.69 17.37
C LEU A 110 -5.90 -2.84 16.37
N LEU A 111 -6.03 -2.50 15.09
CA LEU A 111 -5.91 -3.43 13.97
C LEU A 111 -4.43 -3.55 13.58
N GLU A 112 -3.84 -4.71 13.80
CA GLU A 112 -2.55 -5.03 13.19
C GLU A 112 -2.79 -5.56 11.78
N LEU A 113 -2.14 -4.93 10.81
CA LEU A 113 -2.18 -5.40 9.42
C LEU A 113 -1.36 -6.69 9.31
N PRO A 114 -1.74 -7.62 8.43
CA PRO A 114 -0.95 -8.81 8.11
C PRO A 114 0.55 -8.51 7.89
N THR A 115 1.42 -9.25 8.56
CA THR A 115 2.84 -9.33 8.14
C THR A 115 2.95 -10.03 6.78
N GLU A 116 4.06 -9.82 6.06
CA GLU A 116 4.26 -10.42 4.73
C GLU A 116 4.09 -11.95 4.74
N ASP A 117 3.32 -12.47 3.78
CA ASP A 117 3.01 -13.89 3.61
C ASP A 117 3.62 -14.42 2.31
N PHE A 118 4.53 -15.38 2.43
CA PHE A 118 5.26 -15.99 1.31
C PHE A 118 4.75 -17.38 0.94
N ARG A 119 3.66 -17.83 1.57
CA ARG A 119 2.98 -19.06 1.17
C ARG A 119 2.43 -18.90 -0.26
N GLN A 120 2.10 -20.02 -0.89
CA GLN A 120 1.67 -20.07 -2.30
C GLN A 120 2.69 -19.52 -3.31
N GLY A 121 3.96 -19.41 -2.92
CA GLY A 121 5.03 -18.96 -3.81
C GLY A 121 5.13 -17.44 -3.97
N SER A 122 4.41 -16.69 -3.14
CA SER A 122 4.55 -15.23 -3.02
C SER A 122 5.98 -14.87 -2.61
N LYS A 123 6.56 -13.87 -3.27
CA LYS A 123 7.87 -13.29 -2.96
C LYS A 123 7.79 -11.80 -2.68
N THR A 124 6.65 -11.19 -2.95
CA THR A 124 6.40 -9.77 -2.77
C THR A 124 4.94 -9.56 -2.38
N LEU A 125 4.65 -8.45 -1.70
CA LEU A 125 3.28 -8.01 -1.42
C LEU A 125 2.43 -7.72 -2.68
N TYR A 126 3.03 -7.77 -3.88
CA TYR A 126 2.37 -7.53 -5.16
C TYR A 126 1.97 -8.82 -5.89
N ASP A 127 2.45 -9.97 -5.42
CA ASP A 127 2.09 -11.26 -6.00
C ASP A 127 0.62 -11.54 -5.74
N VAL A 128 -0.09 -11.87 -6.82
CA VAL A 128 -1.53 -12.06 -6.79
C VAL A 128 -1.84 -13.49 -6.38
N ASN A 129 -2.84 -13.64 -5.53
CA ASN A 129 -3.39 -14.94 -5.18
C ASN A 129 -4.43 -15.40 -6.22
N ASP A 130 -5.01 -16.59 -5.98
CA ASP A 130 -5.98 -17.22 -6.87
C ASP A 130 -7.32 -16.46 -7.01
N ALA A 131 -7.57 -15.45 -6.17
CA ALA A 131 -8.72 -14.55 -6.29
C ALA A 131 -8.37 -13.21 -6.98
N PHE A 132 -7.20 -13.13 -7.62
CA PHE A 132 -6.74 -11.99 -8.41
C PHE A 132 -6.54 -10.69 -7.62
N TRP A 133 -6.17 -10.79 -6.35
CA TRP A 133 -5.72 -9.65 -5.55
C TRP A 133 -4.42 -9.99 -4.79
N ASN A 134 -3.67 -8.98 -4.37
CA ASN A 134 -2.39 -9.13 -3.67
C ASN A 134 -2.45 -8.64 -2.21
N GLN A 135 -1.44 -8.97 -1.40
CA GLN A 135 -1.42 -8.62 0.02
C GLN A 135 -1.45 -7.10 0.25
N ASN A 136 -0.83 -6.29 -0.62
CA ASN A 136 -0.96 -4.83 -0.55
C ASN A 136 -2.41 -4.34 -0.68
N GLN A 137 -3.21 -4.94 -1.58
CA GLN A 137 -4.63 -4.60 -1.72
C GLN A 137 -5.45 -5.02 -0.49
N LEU A 138 -5.06 -6.11 0.17
CA LEU A 138 -5.65 -6.51 1.45
C LEU A 138 -5.34 -5.48 2.54
N ASP A 139 -4.08 -5.07 2.67
CA ASP A 139 -3.63 -4.09 3.65
C ASP A 139 -4.29 -2.71 3.45
N ASP A 140 -4.35 -2.24 2.20
CA ASP A 140 -5.04 -0.98 1.86
C ASP A 140 -6.54 -1.05 2.21
N MET A 141 -7.19 -2.18 1.90
CA MET A 141 -8.58 -2.40 2.27
C MET A 141 -8.78 -2.39 3.79
N LEU A 142 -7.87 -3.01 4.55
CA LEU A 142 -7.93 -3.05 6.01
C LEU A 142 -7.68 -1.66 6.63
N ILE A 143 -6.83 -0.83 6.03
CA ILE A 143 -6.67 0.57 6.42
C ILE A 143 -7.96 1.35 6.17
N ASP A 144 -8.62 1.14 5.04
CA ASP A 144 -9.92 1.77 4.76
C ASP A 144 -10.98 1.36 5.78
N VAL A 145 -11.01 0.07 6.16
CA VAL A 145 -11.89 -0.41 7.25
C VAL A 145 -11.52 0.25 8.57
N ALA A 146 -10.24 0.34 8.93
CA ALA A 146 -9.82 1.01 10.16
C ALA A 146 -10.26 2.48 10.19
N LYS A 147 -10.06 3.22 9.10
CA LYS A 147 -10.50 4.62 8.98
C LYS A 147 -12.02 4.73 9.08
N GLN A 148 -12.77 3.89 8.35
CA GLN A 148 -14.22 3.87 8.36
C GLN A 148 -14.77 3.60 9.77
N GLU A 149 -14.17 2.65 10.47
CA GLU A 149 -14.67 2.17 11.77
C GLU A 149 -14.08 2.95 12.97
N GLY A 150 -13.20 3.93 12.71
CA GLY A 150 -12.56 4.77 13.73
C GLY A 150 -11.53 4.02 14.59
N LEU A 151 -10.81 3.08 14.00
CA LEU A 151 -9.82 2.22 14.66
C LEU A 151 -8.41 2.79 14.48
N GLU A 152 -7.55 2.53 15.47
CA GLU A 152 -6.12 2.65 15.26
C GLU A 152 -5.62 1.43 14.48
N TYR A 153 -4.58 1.61 13.68
CA TYR A 153 -3.96 0.52 12.94
C TYR A 153 -2.43 0.57 13.03
N TYR A 154 -1.80 -0.58 12.77
CA TYR A 154 -0.35 -0.72 12.64
C TYR A 154 -0.02 -1.33 11.27
N ASP A 155 0.59 -0.53 10.40
CA ASP A 155 1.02 -0.93 9.06
C ASP A 155 2.51 -1.27 9.08
N TRP A 156 2.87 -2.48 8.64
CA TRP A 156 4.26 -2.94 8.61
C TRP A 156 5.04 -2.41 7.41
N ARG A 157 4.37 -2.00 6.33
CA ARG A 157 5.00 -1.68 5.04
C ARG A 157 6.03 -0.55 5.09
N PRO A 158 5.86 0.52 5.90
CA PRO A 158 6.86 1.57 6.00
C PRO A 158 8.19 1.13 6.65
N ASP A 159 8.16 0.14 7.52
CA ASP A 159 9.33 -0.39 8.24
C ASP A 159 9.08 -1.88 8.54
N PRO A 160 9.28 -2.78 7.56
CA PRO A 160 8.92 -4.19 7.73
C PRO A 160 9.94 -4.94 8.61
N LEU A 161 9.44 -5.74 9.55
CA LEU A 161 10.28 -6.69 10.31
C LEU A 161 10.59 -7.95 9.49
N ILE A 162 9.68 -8.33 8.60
CA ILE A 162 9.74 -9.52 7.77
C ILE A 162 9.74 -9.05 6.33
N THR A 163 10.74 -9.46 5.55
CA THR A 163 10.81 -9.28 4.10
C THR A 163 11.18 -10.61 3.47
N TYR A 164 10.97 -10.76 2.17
CA TYR A 164 11.33 -12.00 1.48
C TYR A 164 12.82 -12.35 1.63
N GLU A 165 13.70 -11.35 1.62
CA GLU A 165 15.15 -11.51 1.77
C GLU A 165 15.53 -12.03 3.15
N ASN A 166 14.80 -11.64 4.19
CA ASN A 166 15.09 -12.01 5.57
C ASN A 166 14.21 -13.15 6.11
N ALA A 167 13.28 -13.66 5.29
CA ALA A 167 12.24 -14.61 5.70
C ALA A 167 12.80 -15.92 6.29
N ASN A 168 13.95 -16.39 5.80
CA ASN A 168 14.59 -17.60 6.35
C ASN A 168 15.13 -17.41 7.79
N GLN A 169 15.37 -16.17 8.20
CA GLN A 169 15.80 -15.82 9.55
C GLN A 169 14.62 -15.40 10.43
N THR A 170 13.63 -14.73 9.84
CA THR A 170 12.52 -14.11 10.58
C THR A 170 11.29 -15.01 10.69
N LEU A 171 11.11 -15.98 9.80
CA LEU A 171 10.03 -16.97 9.81
C LEU A 171 10.56 -18.38 10.13
N GLY A 172 9.89 -19.10 11.04
CA GLY A 172 10.33 -20.45 11.41
C GLY A 172 9.98 -21.52 10.37
N ASP A 173 9.02 -21.23 9.49
CA ASP A 173 8.69 -22.01 8.29
C ASP A 173 9.39 -21.49 7.01
N GLY A 174 10.35 -20.57 7.17
CA GLY A 174 11.26 -20.10 6.12
C GLY A 174 10.60 -19.20 5.07
N ASN A 175 11.29 -18.97 3.95
CA ASN A 175 10.87 -18.07 2.87
C ASN A 175 9.72 -18.58 1.99
N THR A 176 8.99 -19.60 2.44
CA THR A 176 7.73 -20.08 1.85
C THR A 176 6.60 -20.07 2.87
N GLY A 177 6.86 -19.42 4.02
CA GLY A 177 6.04 -19.45 5.21
C GLY A 177 5.43 -18.11 5.55
N VAL A 178 4.93 -18.03 6.78
CA VAL A 178 4.30 -16.82 7.34
C VAL A 178 4.53 -16.69 8.84
N HIS A 179 5.03 -17.74 9.50
CA HIS A 179 4.98 -17.83 10.95
C HIS A 179 6.28 -17.30 11.56
N PRO A 180 6.22 -16.20 12.32
CA PRO A 180 7.42 -15.56 12.86
C PRO A 180 8.14 -16.47 13.85
N THR A 181 9.47 -16.45 13.85
CA THR A 181 10.24 -17.11 14.91
C THR A 181 9.94 -16.47 16.27
N LYS A 182 10.28 -17.16 17.37
CA LYS A 182 10.21 -16.60 18.75
C LYS A 182 10.89 -15.23 18.88
N ALA A 183 11.99 -15.00 18.16
CA ALA A 183 12.70 -13.72 18.17
C ALA A 183 11.90 -12.63 17.45
N THR A 184 11.36 -12.95 16.28
CA THR A 184 10.51 -12.05 15.49
C THR A 184 9.20 -11.73 16.21
N MET A 185 8.56 -12.72 16.85
CA MET A 185 7.38 -12.51 17.72
C MET A 185 7.66 -11.47 18.83
N ARG A 186 8.85 -11.52 19.44
CA ARG A 186 9.27 -10.53 20.45
C ARG A 186 9.43 -9.13 19.86
N ALA A 187 10.01 -9.01 18.66
CA ALA A 187 10.14 -7.73 17.97
C ALA A 187 8.78 -7.14 17.57
N ILE A 188 7.86 -7.99 17.07
CA ILE A 188 6.48 -7.61 16.78
C ILE A 188 5.79 -7.10 18.05
N ALA A 189 5.84 -7.87 19.15
CA ALA A 189 5.24 -7.49 20.42
C ALA A 189 5.78 -6.16 20.95
N GLN A 190 7.09 -5.90 20.82
CA GLN A 190 7.70 -4.65 21.23
C GLN A 190 7.15 -3.46 20.44
N ARG A 191 7.08 -3.55 19.11
CA ARG A 191 6.56 -2.47 18.26
C ARG A 191 5.08 -2.19 18.50
N LEU A 192 4.27 -3.24 18.67
CA LEU A 192 2.85 -3.10 19.00
C LEU A 192 2.63 -2.53 20.42
N ALA A 193 3.47 -2.89 21.39
CA ALA A 193 3.41 -2.32 22.74
C ALA A 193 3.69 -0.80 22.73
N GLU A 194 4.64 -0.32 21.92
CA GLU A 194 4.87 1.12 21.75
C GLU A 194 3.67 1.81 21.11
N LYS A 195 3.02 1.19 20.12
CA LYS A 195 1.76 1.72 19.56
C LYS A 195 0.66 1.81 20.62
N PHE A 196 0.51 0.81 21.48
CA PHE A 196 -0.46 0.87 22.59
C PHE A 196 -0.14 1.98 23.60
N LYS A 197 1.13 2.25 23.90
CA LYS A 197 1.50 3.41 24.75
C LYS A 197 1.07 4.72 24.11
N GLN A 198 1.25 4.90 22.80
CA GLN A 198 0.77 6.08 22.08
C GLN A 198 -0.76 6.22 22.17
N MET A 199 -1.50 5.11 22.03
CA MET A 199 -2.96 5.08 22.17
C MET A 199 -3.45 5.36 23.61
N ALA A 200 -2.66 5.00 24.63
CA ALA A 200 -2.96 5.23 26.03
C ALA A 200 -2.64 6.65 26.49
N GLY A 201 -1.58 7.25 25.96
CA GLY A 201 -1.10 8.58 26.33
C GLY A 201 -1.95 9.75 25.84
N GLY A 202 -2.94 9.52 24.97
CA GLY A 202 -3.77 10.58 24.38
C GLY A 202 -2.95 11.51 23.49
N THR A 203 -3.00 11.26 22.17
CA THR A 203 -2.41 12.10 21.11
C THR A 203 -0.92 12.44 21.26
N VAL A 204 -0.07 11.60 20.68
CA VAL A 204 0.99 12.10 19.81
C VAL A 204 0.81 11.37 18.50
N GLN A 205 0.08 12.00 17.59
CA GLN A 205 0.25 11.75 16.17
C GLN A 205 1.76 11.78 15.93
N PRO A 206 2.41 10.73 15.41
CA PRO A 206 3.79 10.87 15.00
C PRO A 206 3.81 12.07 14.08
N SER A 207 4.57 13.10 14.48
CA SER A 207 4.79 14.24 13.61
C SER A 207 5.21 13.67 12.26
N PRO A 208 4.65 14.17 11.13
CA PRO A 208 5.31 13.97 9.86
C PRO A 208 6.81 14.26 10.07
N PRO A 209 7.73 13.50 9.47
CA PRO A 209 9.13 13.91 9.48
C PRO A 209 9.17 15.40 9.14
N PRO A 210 9.96 16.21 9.87
CA PRO A 210 9.95 17.65 9.67
C PRO A 210 10.07 17.93 8.18
N HIS A 211 9.07 18.63 7.64
CA HIS A 211 9.18 19.21 6.32
C HIS A 211 10.35 20.18 6.42
N ILE A 212 11.53 19.74 6.01
CA ILE A 212 12.64 20.64 5.75
C ILE A 212 12.23 21.33 4.47
N ASP A 213 11.67 22.54 4.61
CA ASP A 213 11.62 23.45 3.48
C ASP A 213 13.06 23.56 2.95
N PRO A 214 13.27 23.43 1.63
CA PRO A 214 14.56 23.73 1.04
C PRO A 214 14.98 25.12 1.53
N PRO A 215 16.27 25.35 1.84
CA PRO A 215 16.74 26.65 2.25
C PRO A 215 16.23 27.71 1.26
N HIS A 216 15.39 28.62 1.75
CA HIS A 216 15.11 29.87 1.06
C HIS A 216 16.36 30.73 1.18
N ASP A 217 17.35 30.44 0.36
CA ASP A 217 18.44 31.37 0.11
C ASP A 217 17.88 32.51 -0.75
N ASN A 218 17.49 33.59 -0.10
CA ASN A 218 17.43 34.88 -0.76
C ASN A 218 18.86 35.22 -1.21
N PRO A 219 19.15 35.32 -2.52
CA PRO A 219 20.49 35.68 -2.94
C PRO A 219 20.79 37.13 -2.54
N PRO A 220 21.98 37.43 -1.99
CA PRO A 220 22.39 38.80 -1.77
C PRO A 220 22.52 39.51 -3.13
N LYS A 221 21.90 40.68 -3.24
CA LYS A 221 22.24 41.64 -4.30
C LYS A 221 23.69 42.08 -4.12
N THR A 222 24.55 41.77 -5.09
CA THR A 222 25.76 42.53 -5.37
C THR A 222 26.23 42.30 -6.80
N ASP A 223 26.17 43.39 -7.57
CA ASP A 223 27.09 43.91 -8.59
C ASP A 223 27.69 43.00 -9.70
N LYS A 224 27.43 43.46 -10.93
CA LYS A 224 28.05 43.31 -12.26
C LYS A 224 29.25 42.35 -12.51
N PRO A 225 29.37 41.86 -13.77
CA PRO A 225 29.77 40.49 -14.07
C PRO A 225 31.25 40.32 -14.37
N GLU A 226 31.83 39.23 -13.88
CA GLU A 226 33.06 38.66 -14.44
C GLU A 226 32.71 37.52 -15.40
N ASN A 227 33.23 37.64 -16.62
CA ASN A 227 33.18 36.63 -17.68
C ASN A 227 33.80 35.31 -17.18
N LYS A 228 32.97 34.38 -16.72
CA LYS A 228 33.27 32.96 -16.73
C LYS A 228 32.39 32.29 -17.79
N PRO A 229 32.92 31.37 -18.62
CA PRO A 229 32.09 30.59 -19.52
C PRO A 229 31.03 29.87 -18.69
N GLN A 230 29.76 30.18 -18.95
CA GLN A 230 28.64 29.51 -18.32
C GLN A 230 28.71 28.03 -18.74
N PRO A 231 28.64 27.06 -17.81
CA PRO A 231 28.53 25.65 -18.19
C PRO A 231 27.35 25.49 -19.14
N PRO A 232 27.43 24.63 -20.17
CA PRO A 232 26.32 24.42 -21.08
C PRO A 232 25.06 24.05 -20.27
N VAL A 233 23.96 24.78 -20.52
CA VAL A 233 22.66 24.48 -19.90
C VAL A 233 22.20 23.14 -20.46
N VAL A 234 22.30 22.09 -19.66
CA VAL A 234 21.79 20.76 -20.00
C VAL A 234 20.26 20.85 -20.05
N LYS A 235 19.68 20.52 -21.21
CA LYS A 235 18.22 20.49 -21.38
C LYS A 235 17.65 19.20 -20.76
N THR A 236 16.89 19.32 -19.67
CA THR A 236 16.20 18.22 -18.98
C THR A 236 14.76 18.04 -19.48
N VAL A 237 14.15 16.92 -19.13
CA VAL A 237 12.73 16.64 -19.34
C VAL A 237 11.92 17.15 -18.15
N ASP A 238 10.86 17.90 -18.42
CA ASP A 238 9.95 18.41 -17.39
C ASP A 238 9.07 17.29 -16.82
N GLU A 239 8.73 17.39 -15.53
CA GLU A 239 7.81 16.46 -14.86
C GLU A 239 6.40 16.52 -15.48
N LEU A 240 5.74 15.36 -15.50
CA LEU A 240 4.33 15.24 -15.81
C LEU A 240 3.49 15.76 -14.64
N ARG A 241 2.45 16.56 -14.96
CA ARG A 241 1.40 16.96 -14.01
C ARG A 241 0.02 16.72 -14.62
N LEU A 242 -0.77 15.89 -13.95
CA LEU A 242 -2.11 15.48 -14.37
C LEU A 242 -3.18 16.13 -13.50
N ASP A 243 -4.20 16.68 -14.14
CA ASP A 243 -5.29 17.35 -13.46
C ASP A 243 -6.15 16.32 -12.71
N ARG A 244 -6.43 16.58 -11.43
CA ARG A 244 -7.33 15.74 -10.64
C ARG A 244 -8.78 16.01 -11.00
N LEU A 245 -9.59 14.96 -11.01
CA LEU A 245 -11.03 15.02 -11.19
C LEU A 245 -11.66 15.74 -9.99
N ALA A 246 -12.06 16.99 -10.21
CA ALA A 246 -12.74 17.80 -9.22
C ALA A 246 -14.23 17.43 -9.11
N ASP A 247 -14.90 17.27 -10.26
CA ASP A 247 -16.31 16.94 -10.39
C ASP A 247 -16.50 15.70 -11.28
N LEU A 248 -17.28 14.73 -10.80
CA LEU A 248 -17.57 13.48 -11.48
C LEU A 248 -18.30 13.68 -12.82
N PHE A 249 -19.07 14.76 -12.96
CA PHE A 249 -19.73 15.10 -14.22
C PHE A 249 -18.75 15.66 -15.27
N GLY A 250 -17.47 15.84 -14.94
CA GLY A 250 -16.40 16.19 -15.87
C GLY A 250 -15.48 15.03 -16.23
N ILE A 251 -15.82 13.78 -15.88
CA ILE A 251 -14.90 12.64 -15.95
C ILE A 251 -14.41 12.32 -17.37
N GLY A 252 -15.27 12.38 -18.38
CA GLY A 252 -14.86 12.14 -19.77
C GLY A 252 -13.81 13.16 -20.24
N THR A 253 -14.00 14.44 -19.90
CA THR A 253 -13.02 15.49 -20.18
C THR A 253 -11.73 15.29 -19.42
N ASN A 254 -11.80 15.00 -18.11
CA ASN A 254 -10.63 14.75 -17.28
C ASN A 254 -9.80 13.57 -17.81
N VAL A 255 -10.48 12.46 -18.13
CA VAL A 255 -9.82 11.25 -18.64
C VAL A 255 -9.20 11.48 -20.02
N SER A 256 -9.91 12.13 -20.93
CA SER A 256 -9.37 12.48 -22.24
C SER A 256 -8.11 13.37 -22.14
N ASN A 257 -8.14 14.39 -21.30
CA ASN A 257 -6.99 15.27 -21.07
C ASN A 257 -5.82 14.50 -20.42
N GLY A 258 -6.10 13.65 -19.44
CA GLY A 258 -5.11 12.81 -18.77
C GLY A 258 -4.41 11.85 -19.73
N ILE A 259 -5.17 11.19 -20.61
CA ILE A 259 -4.64 10.33 -21.68
C ILE A 259 -3.69 11.12 -22.58
N ASN A 260 -4.14 12.26 -23.12
CA ASN A 260 -3.35 13.05 -24.06
C ASN A 260 -2.02 13.49 -23.44
N ARG A 261 -2.04 14.01 -22.21
CA ARG A 261 -0.81 14.42 -21.50
C ARG A 261 0.11 13.23 -21.22
N THR A 262 -0.46 12.10 -20.79
CA THR A 262 0.31 10.87 -20.50
C THR A 262 0.98 10.33 -21.75
N LEU A 263 0.24 10.17 -22.85
CA LEU A 263 0.77 9.64 -24.11
C LEU A 263 1.82 10.59 -24.73
N ASN A 264 1.59 11.91 -24.67
CA ASN A 264 2.59 12.88 -25.10
C ASN A 264 3.88 12.74 -24.30
N LYS A 265 3.78 12.54 -22.97
CA LYS A 265 4.96 12.31 -22.15
C LYS A 265 5.64 10.99 -22.48
N ILE A 266 4.89 9.91 -22.68
CA ILE A 266 5.46 8.61 -23.11
C ILE A 266 6.23 8.77 -24.43
N ASN A 267 5.67 9.48 -25.42
CA ASN A 267 6.33 9.74 -26.69
C ASN A 267 7.60 10.59 -26.55
N GLU A 268 7.58 11.59 -25.68
CA GLU A 268 8.78 12.36 -25.33
C GLU A 268 9.86 11.44 -24.75
N LEU A 269 9.50 10.54 -23.83
CA LEU A 269 10.44 9.61 -23.20
C LEU A 269 10.99 8.57 -24.19
N TYR A 270 10.16 8.01 -25.09
CA TYR A 270 10.66 7.16 -26.17
C TYR A 270 11.66 7.89 -27.07
N SER A 271 11.41 9.16 -27.38
CA SER A 271 12.35 9.99 -28.15
C SER A 271 13.67 10.21 -27.41
N GLN A 272 13.62 10.47 -26.10
CA GLN A 272 14.84 10.59 -25.29
C GLN A 272 15.63 9.29 -25.24
N MET A 273 14.95 8.15 -25.07
CA MET A 273 15.59 6.85 -25.07
C MET A 273 16.24 6.50 -26.41
N HIS A 274 15.58 6.83 -27.53
CA HIS A 274 16.17 6.69 -28.86
C HIS A 274 17.46 7.52 -28.99
N ASN A 275 17.42 8.79 -28.57
CA ASN A 275 18.57 9.69 -28.68
C ASN A 275 19.73 9.32 -27.75
N LEU A 276 19.43 8.88 -26.52
CA LEU A 276 20.45 8.58 -25.51
C LEU A 276 21.05 7.18 -25.66
N MET A 277 20.25 6.21 -26.10
CA MET A 277 20.60 4.79 -26.01
C MET A 277 20.47 4.04 -27.34
N GLY A 278 19.98 4.70 -28.41
CA GLY A 278 19.82 4.08 -29.72
C GLY A 278 18.71 3.03 -29.80
N THR A 279 17.70 3.10 -28.93
CA THR A 279 16.53 2.20 -29.00
C THR A 279 15.73 2.41 -30.29
N ASP A 280 14.87 1.47 -30.67
CA ASP A 280 13.97 1.68 -31.81
C ASP A 280 13.04 2.89 -31.59
N SER A 281 12.78 3.63 -32.66
CA SER A 281 11.82 4.74 -32.64
C SER A 281 10.40 4.21 -32.45
N LYS A 282 9.68 4.75 -31.47
CA LYS A 282 8.31 4.36 -31.15
C LYS A 282 7.45 5.58 -30.85
N GLN A 283 6.21 5.54 -31.33
CA GLN A 283 5.17 6.48 -30.93
C GLN A 283 3.87 5.76 -30.61
N VAL A 284 3.14 6.29 -29.64
CA VAL A 284 1.86 5.79 -29.16
C VAL A 284 0.80 6.88 -29.32
N GLN A 285 -0.44 6.47 -29.57
CA GLN A 285 -1.57 7.39 -29.75
C GLN A 285 -2.83 6.83 -29.09
N ALA A 286 -3.76 7.70 -28.73
CA ALA A 286 -5.02 7.29 -28.15
C ALA A 286 -5.82 6.46 -29.16
N THR A 287 -6.32 5.31 -28.72
CA THR A 287 -7.09 4.37 -29.55
C THR A 287 -8.59 4.51 -29.38
N LEU A 288 -9.03 5.25 -28.35
CA LEU A 288 -10.43 5.43 -27.99
C LEU A 288 -10.87 6.87 -28.24
N ILE A 289 -12.08 7.04 -28.75
CA ILE A 289 -12.72 8.35 -28.93
C ILE A 289 -13.49 8.67 -27.66
N ALA A 290 -13.26 9.87 -27.10
CA ALA A 290 -13.97 10.33 -25.92
C ALA A 290 -15.47 10.51 -26.22
N PRO A 291 -16.37 9.89 -25.45
CA PRO A 291 -17.79 10.21 -25.48
C PRO A 291 -18.05 11.56 -24.76
N ASP A 292 -19.30 12.01 -24.76
CA ASP A 292 -19.73 13.10 -23.90
C ASP A 292 -19.66 12.70 -22.41
N ASN A 293 -19.88 13.67 -21.53
CA ASN A 293 -19.87 13.45 -20.07
C ASN A 293 -21.19 12.87 -19.53
N ALA A 294 -22.14 12.47 -20.38
CA ALA A 294 -23.37 11.87 -19.89
C ALA A 294 -23.06 10.51 -19.26
N LEU A 295 -23.67 10.24 -18.09
CA LEU A 295 -23.47 8.99 -17.34
C LEU A 295 -24.06 7.79 -18.09
N THR A 296 -23.30 7.28 -19.05
CA THR A 296 -23.73 6.27 -20.01
C THR A 296 -22.77 5.10 -20.04
N ARG A 297 -23.23 3.96 -20.59
CA ARG A 297 -22.38 2.78 -20.78
C ARG A 297 -21.15 3.07 -21.68
N PRO A 298 -21.25 3.86 -22.76
CA PRO A 298 -20.08 4.32 -23.49
C PRO A 298 -19.06 5.07 -22.63
N LEU A 299 -19.49 6.01 -21.79
CA LEU A 299 -18.57 6.74 -20.88
C LEU A 299 -17.90 5.79 -19.90
N ARG A 300 -18.66 4.89 -19.27
CA ARG A 300 -18.10 3.83 -18.39
C ARG A 300 -17.00 3.04 -19.10
N ASN A 301 -17.30 2.52 -20.29
CA ASN A 301 -16.36 1.69 -21.04
C ASN A 301 -15.14 2.50 -21.48
N TYR A 302 -15.33 3.76 -21.87
CA TYR A 302 -14.25 4.66 -22.22
C TYR A 302 -13.29 4.84 -21.04
N VAL A 303 -13.78 5.16 -19.85
CA VAL A 303 -12.94 5.35 -18.65
C VAL A 303 -12.17 4.06 -18.30
N LEU A 304 -12.87 2.92 -18.25
CA LEU A 304 -12.27 1.62 -17.94
C LEU A 304 -11.16 1.22 -18.93
N LEU A 305 -11.47 1.26 -20.23
CA LEU A 305 -10.54 0.85 -21.28
C LEU A 305 -9.38 1.84 -21.43
N SER A 306 -9.61 3.12 -21.11
CA SER A 306 -8.54 4.12 -21.13
C SER A 306 -7.46 3.83 -20.10
N PHE A 307 -7.83 3.55 -18.85
CA PHE A 307 -6.84 3.18 -17.83
C PHE A 307 -6.17 1.85 -18.14
N PHE A 308 -6.91 0.87 -18.65
CA PHE A 308 -6.32 -0.39 -19.13
C PHE A 308 -5.26 -0.17 -20.22
N ASN A 309 -5.57 0.66 -21.22
CA ASN A 309 -4.64 0.98 -22.29
C ASN A 309 -3.42 1.76 -21.77
N LEU A 310 -3.63 2.77 -20.91
CA LEU A 310 -2.53 3.55 -20.34
C LEU A 310 -1.60 2.69 -19.48
N GLU A 311 -2.14 1.76 -18.68
CA GLU A 311 -1.31 0.82 -17.92
C GLU A 311 -0.39 0.03 -18.85
N ARG A 312 -0.93 -0.50 -19.96
CA ARG A 312 -0.12 -1.20 -20.97
C ARG A 312 0.96 -0.31 -21.55
N GLU A 313 0.63 0.88 -22.04
CA GLU A 313 1.61 1.77 -22.67
C GLU A 313 2.72 2.22 -21.71
N VAL A 314 2.37 2.51 -20.45
CA VAL A 314 3.36 2.84 -19.41
C VAL A 314 4.24 1.64 -19.08
N ASN A 315 3.65 0.44 -18.98
CA ASN A 315 4.41 -0.79 -18.69
C ASN A 315 5.36 -1.21 -19.81
N GLU A 316 4.98 -0.97 -21.06
CA GLU A 316 5.87 -1.16 -22.19
C GLU A 316 7.07 -0.20 -22.12
N LEU A 317 6.84 1.08 -21.78
CA LEU A 317 7.91 2.05 -21.57
C LEU A 317 8.82 1.63 -20.40
N ILE A 318 8.26 1.26 -19.25
CA ILE A 318 9.02 0.77 -18.08
C ILE A 318 9.88 -0.43 -18.47
N SER A 319 9.32 -1.37 -19.23
CA SER A 319 10.05 -2.57 -19.69
C SER A 319 11.21 -2.21 -20.60
N LEU A 320 11.04 -1.22 -21.48
CA LEU A 320 12.11 -0.69 -22.30
C LEU A 320 13.19 -0.02 -21.44
N CYS A 321 12.81 0.82 -20.46
CA CYS A 321 13.75 1.47 -19.54
C CYS A 321 14.59 0.43 -18.79
N ASN A 322 13.93 -0.55 -18.19
CA ASN A 322 14.56 -1.64 -17.45
C ASN A 322 15.49 -2.50 -18.30
N SER A 323 15.17 -2.70 -19.57
CA SER A 323 16.01 -3.47 -20.50
C SER A 323 17.27 -2.72 -20.92
N ASN A 324 17.26 -1.40 -20.78
CA ASN A 324 18.39 -0.51 -21.08
C ASN A 324 19.03 0.08 -19.82
N TRP A 325 18.85 -0.56 -18.66
CA TRP A 325 19.44 -0.16 -17.38
C TRP A 325 19.06 1.25 -16.89
N LEU A 326 17.95 1.80 -17.40
CA LEU A 326 17.38 3.04 -16.91
C LEU A 326 16.53 2.71 -15.68
N CYS A 327 17.21 2.70 -14.53
CA CYS A 327 16.74 2.17 -13.27
C CYS A 327 17.25 3.04 -12.11
N ASP A 328 16.96 2.64 -10.87
CA ASP A 328 17.45 3.36 -9.69
C ASP A 328 18.99 3.40 -9.72
N PRO A 329 19.63 4.58 -9.76
CA PRO A 329 21.08 4.69 -9.88
C PRO A 329 21.83 4.37 -8.59
N GLU A 330 21.16 4.41 -7.43
CA GLU A 330 21.78 4.11 -6.13
C GLU A 330 21.77 2.60 -5.87
N THR A 331 20.66 1.93 -6.23
CA THR A 331 20.46 0.52 -5.91
C THR A 331 20.61 -0.41 -7.12
N GLY A 332 20.55 0.11 -8.34
CA GLY A 332 20.44 -0.67 -9.58
C GLY A 332 19.08 -1.36 -9.74
N ALA A 333 18.10 -1.05 -8.88
CA ALA A 333 16.80 -1.70 -8.88
C ALA A 333 15.96 -1.26 -10.08
N LYS A 334 15.43 -2.23 -10.81
CA LYS A 334 14.50 -2.01 -11.92
C LYS A 334 13.22 -1.35 -11.45
N THR A 335 12.68 -0.47 -12.28
CA THR A 335 11.38 0.15 -12.02
C THR A 335 10.28 -0.90 -12.09
N SER A 336 9.50 -1.06 -11.03
CA SER A 336 8.35 -1.96 -11.04
C SER A 336 7.28 -1.50 -12.03
N LEU A 337 6.61 -2.47 -12.67
CA LEU A 337 5.48 -2.21 -13.55
C LEU A 337 4.37 -1.45 -12.82
N LEU A 338 3.75 -0.50 -13.51
CA LEU A 338 2.53 0.18 -13.10
C LEU A 338 1.38 -0.82 -13.02
N ARG A 339 0.57 -0.72 -11.97
CA ARG A 339 -0.74 -1.39 -11.88
C ARG A 339 -1.76 -0.37 -11.40
N LEU A 340 -2.82 -0.19 -12.18
CA LEU A 340 -3.89 0.73 -11.90
C LEU A 340 -5.07 0.02 -11.26
N LEU A 341 -5.83 0.77 -10.46
CA LEU A 341 -7.08 0.29 -9.89
C LEU A 341 -8.14 0.20 -10.98
N ARG A 342 -8.93 -0.88 -10.94
CA ARG A 342 -10.06 -1.05 -11.84
C ARG A 342 -11.20 -0.10 -11.49
N VAL A 343 -11.71 0.59 -12.50
CA VAL A 343 -12.88 1.47 -12.42
C VAL A 343 -14.07 0.82 -13.13
N ASP A 344 -14.52 -0.31 -12.56
CA ASP A 344 -15.45 -1.24 -13.21
C ASP A 344 -16.90 -0.75 -13.29
N SER A 345 -17.31 0.17 -12.42
CA SER A 345 -18.67 0.70 -12.37
C SER A 345 -18.61 2.22 -12.37
N LEU A 346 -19.23 2.86 -13.36
CA LEU A 346 -19.41 4.31 -13.33
C LEU A 346 -20.37 4.62 -12.19
N ALA A 347 -19.86 5.29 -11.16
CA ALA A 347 -20.62 5.64 -9.97
C ALA A 347 -20.43 7.12 -9.63
N THR A 348 -21.42 7.70 -8.95
CA THR A 348 -21.41 9.12 -8.57
C THR A 348 -20.91 9.33 -7.13
N ASP A 349 -20.26 8.34 -6.54
CA ASP A 349 -19.76 8.40 -5.18
C ASP A 349 -18.30 8.87 -5.11
N ALA A 350 -17.89 9.28 -3.91
CA ALA A 350 -16.54 9.77 -3.66
C ALA A 350 -15.48 8.70 -3.92
N HIS A 351 -15.77 7.43 -3.65
CA HIS A 351 -14.83 6.33 -3.85
C HIS A 351 -14.46 6.15 -5.33
N TYR A 352 -15.43 6.27 -6.23
CA TYR A 352 -15.16 6.23 -7.68
C TYR A 352 -14.28 7.40 -8.13
N LYS A 353 -14.56 8.61 -7.66
CA LYS A 353 -13.73 9.81 -7.93
C LYS A 353 -12.30 9.63 -7.43
N ASP A 354 -12.15 9.14 -6.21
CA ASP A 354 -10.87 8.96 -5.55
C ASP A 354 -10.04 7.86 -6.24
N THR A 355 -10.69 6.80 -6.73
CA THR A 355 -10.05 5.75 -7.54
C THR A 355 -9.48 6.31 -8.85
N VAL A 356 -10.25 7.14 -9.56
CA VAL A 356 -9.78 7.82 -10.79
C VAL A 356 -8.59 8.72 -10.48
N ASN A 357 -8.66 9.51 -9.41
CA ASN A 357 -7.59 10.40 -8.99
C ASN A 357 -6.33 9.66 -8.55
N TYR A 358 -6.49 8.51 -7.90
CA TYR A 358 -5.38 7.67 -7.49
C TYR A 358 -4.68 7.04 -8.69
N ASN A 359 -5.42 6.60 -9.71
CA ASN A 359 -4.80 6.15 -10.97
C ASN A 359 -3.96 7.25 -11.63
N TRP A 360 -4.42 8.50 -11.63
CA TRP A 360 -3.60 9.62 -12.11
C TRP A 360 -2.34 9.83 -11.29
N TYR A 361 -2.44 9.76 -9.96
CA TYR A 361 -1.28 9.82 -9.08
C TYR A 361 -0.26 8.71 -9.38
N LEU A 362 -0.71 7.47 -9.57
CA LEU A 362 0.17 6.34 -9.87
C LEU A 362 0.90 6.51 -11.21
N ILE A 363 0.18 6.94 -12.26
CA ILE A 363 0.77 7.24 -13.58
C ILE A 363 1.81 8.36 -13.46
N GLU A 364 1.44 9.47 -12.82
CA GLU A 364 2.27 10.66 -12.64
C GLU A 364 3.55 10.31 -11.89
N ASN A 365 3.43 9.64 -10.75
CA ASN A 365 4.57 9.22 -9.94
C ASN A 365 5.52 8.32 -10.75
N LYS A 366 4.98 7.30 -11.41
CA LYS A 366 5.79 6.32 -12.15
C LYS A 366 6.54 6.95 -13.32
N LEU A 367 5.89 7.81 -14.10
CA LEU A 367 6.56 8.51 -15.21
C LEU A 367 7.57 9.55 -14.71
N ASN A 368 7.28 10.24 -13.60
CA ASN A 368 8.21 11.19 -12.99
C ASN A 368 9.45 10.50 -12.42
N THR A 369 9.32 9.27 -11.89
CA THR A 369 10.48 8.45 -11.53
C THR A 369 11.39 8.18 -12.74
N LEU A 370 10.83 7.76 -13.88
CA LEU A 370 11.62 7.52 -15.10
C LEU A 370 12.26 8.80 -15.66
N ILE A 371 11.53 9.93 -15.60
CA ILE A 371 12.05 11.26 -15.93
C ILE A 371 13.25 11.61 -15.05
N GLY A 372 13.17 11.31 -13.75
CA GLY A 372 14.27 11.50 -12.81
C GLY A 372 15.54 10.77 -13.25
N TYR A 373 15.42 9.50 -13.63
CA TYR A 373 16.55 8.71 -14.12
C TYR A 373 17.13 9.26 -15.44
N ILE A 374 16.28 9.61 -16.40
CA ILE A 374 16.71 10.24 -17.67
C ILE A 374 17.43 11.57 -17.40
N ASN A 375 16.91 12.38 -16.49
CA ASN A 375 17.49 13.68 -16.16
C ASN A 375 18.86 13.56 -15.49
N LYS A 376 19.08 12.54 -14.66
CA LYS A 376 20.42 12.24 -14.11
C LYS A 376 21.41 11.91 -15.23
N ILE A 377 21.02 11.04 -16.17
CA ILE A 377 21.84 10.69 -17.34
C ILE A 377 22.16 11.94 -18.18
N LEU A 378 21.16 12.77 -18.47
CA LEU A 378 21.34 14.01 -19.25
C LEU A 378 22.33 14.96 -18.58
N LYS A 379 22.34 15.02 -17.24
CA LYS A 379 23.28 15.83 -16.45
C LYS A 379 24.66 15.20 -16.29
N GLY A 380 24.83 13.93 -16.65
CA GLY A 380 26.06 13.17 -16.45
C GLY A 380 26.29 12.76 -14.99
N GLU A 381 25.21 12.56 -14.23
CA GLU A 381 25.20 12.14 -12.82
C GLU A 381 25.15 10.61 -12.66
#